data_AF-A0A2N3L6F2-F1
#
_entry.id   AF-A0A2N3L6F2-F1
#
_cell.length_a   1.000
_cell.length_b   1.000
_cell.length_c   1.000
_cell.angle_alpha   90.00
_cell.angle_beta   90.00
_cell.angle_gamma   90.00
#
_symmetry.space_group_name_H-M   'P 1'
#
loop_
_entity.id
_entity.type
_entity.pdbx_description
1 polymer ?
#
loop_
_entity_poly.entity_id
_entity_poly.type
_entity_poly.pdbx_seq_one_letter_code
_entity_poly.pdbx_strand_id
1 'polypeptide(L)'
;MRMQCLSPVESEVLNVVLAADIVPNRIDDTQLLQALESLFGGGGSGGAVPVATVLSFAGSSAPDGFMLCDGAELLASEYADLFATIGTTYGAGQAPGSFKLPDMRGRTPIGAGQGDGLTDRVIGVADGEETHQLTVDEMPEHDHAYDIRNMATGIGSSGYEVHPKPANTEPDSAQSRMTGGDQPHNNMQPFLVVNYIIKV
;
A
#
# COMPACT_ATOMS: atom_id res chain seq x y z
N MET A 1 9.13 -45.53 27.17
CA MET A 1 8.51 -46.83 26.83
C MET A 1 7.81 -46.64 25.49
N ARG A 2 8.32 -47.23 24.39
CA ARG A 2 7.73 -47.03 23.06
C ARG A 2 6.31 -47.61 23.06
N MET A 3 5.33 -46.80 22.68
CA MET A 3 3.93 -47.21 22.54
C MET A 3 3.85 -48.24 21.41
N GLN A 4 3.72 -49.52 21.74
CA GLN A 4 3.45 -50.58 20.77
C GLN A 4 1.93 -50.62 20.55
N CYS A 5 1.49 -50.43 19.30
CA CYS A 5 0.09 -50.59 18.93
C CYS A 5 -0.28 -52.07 18.96
N LEU A 6 -1.40 -52.39 19.62
CA LEU A 6 -1.90 -53.75 19.84
C LEU A 6 -3.01 -54.13 18.83
N SER A 7 -3.57 -53.15 18.10
CA SER A 7 -4.55 -53.37 17.03
C SER A 7 -4.27 -52.51 15.78
N PRO A 8 -4.80 -52.89 14.61
CA PRO A 8 -4.76 -52.05 13.41
C PRO A 8 -5.33 -50.65 13.64
N VAL A 9 -6.41 -50.54 14.42
CA VAL A 9 -7.05 -49.24 14.73
C VAL A 9 -6.15 -48.36 15.58
N GLU A 10 -5.45 -48.93 16.56
CA GLU A 10 -4.50 -48.17 17.39
C GLU A 10 -3.28 -47.69 16.58
N SER A 11 -2.87 -48.44 15.56
CA SER A 11 -1.81 -48.01 14.62
C SER A 11 -2.26 -46.81 13.78
N GLU A 12 -3.49 -46.82 13.27
CA GLU A 12 -4.05 -45.69 12.52
C GLU A 12 -4.18 -44.43 13.39
N VAL A 13 -4.69 -44.57 14.62
CA VAL A 13 -4.79 -43.44 15.56
C VAL A 13 -3.41 -42.87 15.90
N LEU A 14 -2.41 -43.74 16.14
CA LEU A 14 -1.04 -43.29 16.41
C LEU A 14 -0.43 -42.54 15.22
N ASN A 15 -0.68 -43.00 13.99
CA ASN A 15 -0.20 -42.35 12.78
C ASN A 15 -0.78 -40.93 12.62
N VAL A 16 -2.07 -40.74 12.91
CA VAL A 16 -2.72 -39.42 12.86
C VAL A 16 -2.12 -38.47 13.91
N VAL A 17 -1.93 -38.93 15.14
CA VAL A 17 -1.33 -38.13 16.22
C VAL A 17 0.11 -37.73 15.90
N LEU A 18 0.90 -38.66 15.37
CA LEU A 18 2.27 -38.38 14.94
C LEU A 18 2.34 -37.44 13.73
N ALA A 19 1.40 -37.54 12.79
CA ALA A 19 1.33 -36.66 11.62
C ALA A 19 0.98 -35.21 11.98
N ALA A 20 0.38 -34.99 13.16
CA ALA A 20 0.13 -33.68 13.72
C ALA A 20 1.26 -33.17 14.64
N ASP A 21 2.43 -33.82 14.65
CA ASP A 21 3.57 -33.51 15.53
C ASP A 21 3.24 -33.54 17.04
N ILE A 22 2.21 -34.29 17.44
CA ILE A 22 1.83 -34.46 18.84
C ILE A 22 2.54 -35.70 19.42
N VAL A 23 3.16 -35.55 20.59
CA VAL A 23 3.82 -36.66 21.28
C VAL A 23 2.77 -37.60 21.90
N PRO A 24 2.69 -38.88 21.50
CA PRO A 24 1.65 -39.79 21.98
C PRO A 24 1.74 -40.06 23.50
N ASN A 25 0.61 -39.94 24.19
CA ASN A 25 0.44 -40.09 25.62
C ASN A 25 -0.80 -40.95 25.92
N ARG A 26 -0.62 -42.06 26.62
CA ARG A 26 -1.69 -43.01 26.97
C ARG A 26 -2.72 -42.47 27.96
N ILE A 27 -2.39 -41.40 28.66
CA ILE A 27 -3.25 -40.77 29.67
C ILE A 27 -4.09 -39.65 29.04
N ASP A 28 -3.67 -39.13 27.89
CA ASP A 28 -4.35 -38.04 27.21
C ASP A 28 -5.26 -38.60 26.10
N ASP A 29 -6.55 -38.62 26.39
CA ASP A 29 -7.63 -39.05 25.52
C ASP A 29 -8.12 -37.94 24.56
N THR A 30 -7.47 -36.76 24.57
CA THR A 30 -7.77 -35.64 23.66
C THR A 30 -6.85 -35.54 22.45
N GLN A 31 -5.76 -36.31 22.40
CA GLN A 31 -4.72 -36.15 21.37
C GLN A 31 -5.19 -36.46 19.94
N LEU A 32 -6.12 -37.39 19.76
CA LEU A 32 -6.72 -37.64 18.46
C LEU A 32 -7.54 -36.42 18.01
N LEU A 33 -8.30 -35.81 18.92
CA LEU A 33 -9.07 -34.60 18.61
C LEU A 33 -8.13 -33.44 18.27
N GLN A 34 -7.08 -33.21 19.07
CA GLN A 34 -6.05 -32.20 18.80
C GLN A 34 -5.34 -32.44 17.46
N ALA A 35 -5.06 -33.69 17.11
CA ALA A 35 -4.44 -34.05 15.84
C ALA A 35 -5.38 -33.75 14.66
N LEU A 36 -6.67 -34.10 14.78
CA LEU A 36 -7.68 -33.78 13.79
C LEU A 36 -7.89 -32.27 13.68
N GLU A 37 -7.92 -31.53 14.79
CA GLU A 37 -7.98 -30.06 14.79
C GLU A 37 -6.74 -29.44 14.15
N SER A 38 -5.55 -30.00 14.36
CA SER A 38 -4.33 -29.55 13.69
C SER A 38 -4.29 -29.90 12.21
N LEU A 39 -4.86 -31.05 11.82
CA LEU A 39 -4.84 -31.55 10.44
C LEU A 39 -5.97 -30.96 9.58
N PHE A 40 -7.11 -30.61 10.19
CA PHE A 40 -8.31 -30.12 9.52
C PHE A 40 -8.67 -28.68 9.87
N GLY A 41 -8.25 -28.15 11.03
CA GLY A 41 -8.42 -26.75 11.43
C GLY A 41 -7.36 -25.82 10.84
N GLY A 42 -6.25 -26.36 10.33
CA GLY A 42 -5.23 -25.63 9.57
C GLY A 42 -4.94 -26.35 8.26
N GLY A 43 -5.45 -25.83 7.14
CA GLY A 43 -5.26 -26.43 5.83
C GLY A 43 -3.78 -26.71 5.53
N GLY A 44 -3.46 -28.00 5.35
CA GLY A 44 -2.27 -28.50 4.66
C GLY A 44 -0.93 -28.28 5.39
N SER A 45 -0.27 -29.39 5.73
CA SER A 45 1.15 -29.42 6.07
C SER A 45 1.99 -29.05 4.84
N GLY A 46 2.11 -27.74 4.62
CA GLY A 46 2.89 -27.08 3.60
C GLY A 46 3.02 -25.60 3.99
N GLY A 47 3.77 -25.30 5.05
CA GLY A 47 4.15 -23.93 5.43
C GLY A 47 2.99 -22.95 5.50
N ALA A 48 2.16 -23.03 6.55
CA ALA A 48 0.97 -22.20 6.70
C ALA A 48 1.29 -20.70 6.57
N VAL A 49 0.61 -20.03 5.63
CA VAL A 49 0.62 -18.55 5.52
C VAL A 49 0.01 -17.98 6.81
N PRO A 50 0.74 -17.15 7.59
CA PRO A 50 0.20 -16.60 8.83
C PRO A 50 -1.07 -15.78 8.59
N VAL A 51 -1.98 -15.79 9.57
CA VAL A 51 -3.16 -14.91 9.59
C VAL A 51 -2.71 -13.45 9.42
N ALA A 52 -3.53 -12.65 8.74
CA ALA A 52 -3.27 -11.27 8.35
C ALA A 52 -2.19 -11.06 7.27
N THR A 53 -1.60 -12.12 6.70
CA THR A 53 -0.70 -11.96 5.55
C THR A 53 -1.48 -11.47 4.34
N VAL A 54 -1.01 -10.39 3.72
CA VAL A 54 -1.55 -9.83 2.47
C VAL A 54 -0.72 -10.34 1.28
N LEU A 55 -1.40 -10.86 0.27
CA LEU A 55 -0.79 -11.39 -0.95
C LEU A 55 -1.42 -10.76 -2.20
N SER A 56 -0.59 -10.47 -3.19
CA SER A 56 -1.08 -10.16 -4.54
C SER A 56 -1.66 -11.43 -5.18
N PHE A 57 -2.81 -11.29 -5.82
CA PHE A 57 -3.59 -12.40 -6.32
C PHE A 57 -4.24 -12.07 -7.67
N ALA A 58 -3.93 -12.87 -8.69
CA ALA A 58 -4.41 -12.63 -10.05
C ALA A 58 -5.86 -13.11 -10.30
N GLY A 59 -6.46 -13.86 -9.37
CA GLY A 59 -7.85 -14.33 -9.49
C GLY A 59 -8.87 -13.29 -9.05
N SER A 60 -10.12 -13.42 -9.52
CA SER A 60 -11.20 -12.46 -9.26
C SER A 60 -11.92 -12.67 -7.92
N SER A 61 -11.80 -13.84 -7.31
CA SER A 61 -12.49 -14.21 -6.06
C SER A 61 -11.50 -14.82 -5.09
N ALA A 62 -11.57 -14.40 -3.82
CA ALA A 62 -10.68 -14.95 -2.80
C ALA A 62 -10.91 -16.47 -2.64
N PRO A 63 -9.82 -17.28 -2.56
CA PRO A 63 -9.94 -18.70 -2.25
C PRO A 63 -10.33 -18.92 -0.79
N ASP A 64 -10.72 -20.14 -0.45
CA ASP A 64 -11.06 -20.53 0.92
C ASP A 64 -9.95 -20.17 1.91
N GLY A 65 -10.34 -19.61 3.06
CA GLY A 65 -9.41 -19.13 4.08
C GLY A 65 -8.77 -17.77 3.77
N PHE A 66 -9.17 -17.09 2.70
CA PHE A 66 -8.76 -15.74 2.37
C PHE A 66 -9.97 -14.85 2.11
N MET A 67 -9.78 -13.54 2.24
CA MET A 67 -10.74 -12.51 1.84
C MET A 67 -10.08 -11.45 0.97
N LEU A 68 -10.86 -10.73 0.16
CA LEU A 68 -10.35 -9.59 -0.60
C LEU A 68 -10.02 -8.43 0.36
N CYS A 69 -8.96 -7.69 0.07
CA CYS A 69 -8.61 -6.45 0.77
C CYS A 69 -9.41 -5.27 0.17
N ASP A 70 -10.72 -5.24 0.42
CA ASP A 70 -11.67 -4.28 -0.13
C ASP A 70 -12.31 -3.36 0.93
N GLY A 71 -11.78 -3.36 2.15
CA GLY A 71 -12.32 -2.59 3.27
C GLY A 71 -13.55 -3.18 3.94
N ALA A 72 -13.87 -4.47 3.67
CA ALA A 72 -15.00 -5.16 4.31
C ALA A 72 -14.95 -5.07 5.84
N GLU A 73 -16.14 -5.01 6.43
CA GLU A 73 -16.34 -5.02 7.88
C GLU A 73 -16.62 -6.45 8.37
N LEU A 74 -15.89 -6.89 9.38
CA LEU A 74 -15.96 -8.24 9.96
C LEU A 74 -16.22 -8.17 11.46
N LEU A 75 -16.89 -9.19 12.01
CA LEU A 75 -17.09 -9.32 13.45
C LEU A 75 -15.87 -9.97 14.11
N ALA A 76 -15.34 -9.33 15.17
CA ALA A 76 -14.21 -9.86 15.94
C ALA A 76 -14.52 -11.21 16.59
N SER A 77 -15.79 -11.50 16.88
CA SER A 77 -16.22 -12.80 17.43
C SER A 77 -16.15 -13.94 16.43
N GLU A 78 -16.23 -13.65 15.13
CA GLU A 78 -16.14 -14.65 14.05
C GLU A 78 -14.69 -14.81 13.56
N TYR A 79 -13.94 -13.70 13.51
CA TYR A 79 -12.55 -13.65 13.05
C TYR A 79 -11.60 -13.25 14.19
N ALA A 80 -11.60 -14.04 15.27
CA ALA A 80 -10.88 -13.71 16.50
C ALA A 80 -9.35 -13.61 16.30
N ASP A 81 -8.74 -14.55 15.57
CA ASP A 81 -7.29 -14.56 15.33
C ASP A 81 -6.85 -13.38 14.45
N LEU A 82 -7.67 -13.04 13.44
CA LEU A 82 -7.43 -11.88 12.60
C LEU A 82 -7.55 -10.59 13.40
N PHE A 83 -8.60 -10.45 14.20
CA PHE A 83 -8.79 -9.30 15.07
C PHE A 83 -7.66 -9.16 16.11
N ALA A 84 -7.21 -10.26 16.70
CA ALA A 84 -6.06 -10.26 17.60
C ALA A 84 -4.77 -9.76 16.91
N THR A 85 -4.66 -9.97 15.59
CA THR A 85 -3.48 -9.56 14.81
C THR A 85 -3.55 -8.11 14.33
N ILE A 86 -4.67 -7.68 13.73
CA ILE A 86 -4.77 -6.35 13.10
C ILE A 86 -5.61 -5.34 13.88
N GLY A 87 -6.42 -5.80 14.84
CA GLY A 87 -7.33 -4.97 15.62
C GLY A 87 -8.17 -4.05 14.73
N THR A 88 -8.18 -2.76 15.06
CA THR A 88 -8.87 -1.70 14.30
C THR A 88 -7.89 -0.85 13.47
N THR A 89 -6.71 -1.38 13.13
CA THR A 89 -5.66 -0.64 12.40
C THR A 89 -6.17 -0.04 11.08
N TYR A 90 -7.05 -0.76 10.38
CA TYR A 90 -7.66 -0.32 9.11
C TYR A 90 -9.05 0.29 9.29
N GLY A 91 -9.41 0.62 10.54
CA GLY A 91 -10.68 1.23 10.91
C GLY A 91 -11.50 0.35 11.86
N ALA A 92 -12.18 1.01 12.80
CA ALA A 92 -13.27 0.39 13.54
C ALA A 92 -14.48 0.17 12.61
N GLY A 93 -15.17 -0.94 12.79
CA GLY A 93 -16.43 -1.17 12.12
C GLY A 93 -17.58 -0.35 12.74
N GLN A 94 -18.71 -0.31 12.05
CA GLN A 94 -19.92 0.37 12.51
C GLN A 94 -20.72 -0.49 13.50
N ALA A 95 -20.73 -1.81 13.30
CA ALA A 95 -21.34 -2.73 14.26
C ALA A 95 -20.52 -2.82 15.57
N PRO A 96 -21.16 -3.01 16.73
CA PRO A 96 -20.44 -3.23 17.97
C PRO A 96 -19.54 -4.48 17.88
N GLY A 97 -18.25 -4.29 18.12
CA GLY A 97 -17.27 -5.38 18.06
C GLY A 97 -16.85 -5.79 16.65
N SER A 98 -17.13 -4.97 15.63
CA SER A 98 -16.59 -5.17 14.28
C SER A 98 -15.35 -4.31 14.00
N PHE A 99 -14.57 -4.75 13.01
CA PHE A 99 -13.35 -4.10 12.52
C PHE A 99 -13.31 -4.19 10.99
N LYS A 100 -12.46 -3.38 10.37
CA LYS A 100 -12.32 -3.36 8.91
C LYS A 100 -11.05 -4.05 8.43
N LEU A 101 -11.16 -4.68 7.28
CA LEU A 101 -10.02 -5.12 6.49
C LEU A 101 -9.30 -3.92 5.85
N PRO A 102 -8.04 -4.09 5.40
CA PRO A 102 -7.42 -3.12 4.51
C PRO A 102 -8.25 -2.91 3.24
N ASP A 103 -8.35 -1.67 2.75
CA ASP A 103 -8.85 -1.37 1.41
C ASP A 103 -7.67 -1.06 0.48
N MET A 104 -7.29 -2.04 -0.33
CA MET A 104 -6.13 -1.96 -1.23
C MET A 104 -6.50 -1.57 -2.67
N ARG A 105 -7.78 -1.28 -2.94
CA ARG A 105 -8.23 -0.92 -4.29
C ARG A 105 -7.61 0.41 -4.71
N GLY A 106 -6.92 0.42 -5.85
CA GLY A 106 -6.19 1.59 -6.35
C GLY A 106 -4.90 1.93 -5.57
N ARG A 107 -4.47 1.06 -4.64
CA ARG A 107 -3.32 1.35 -3.76
C ARG A 107 -2.13 0.45 -4.01
N THR A 108 -0.95 1.00 -3.78
CA THR A 108 0.32 0.26 -3.78
C THR A 108 0.81 0.10 -2.34
N PRO A 109 1.19 -1.11 -1.89
CA PRO A 109 1.75 -1.31 -0.56
C PRO A 109 3.12 -0.65 -0.42
N ILE A 110 3.38 -0.08 0.76
CA ILE A 110 4.70 0.44 1.15
C ILE A 110 5.10 -0.17 2.50
N GLY A 111 6.41 -0.28 2.74
CA GLY A 111 6.93 -0.74 4.03
C GLY A 111 6.60 0.25 5.15
N ALA A 112 6.19 -0.26 6.31
CA ALA A 112 5.93 0.55 7.50
C ALA A 112 7.23 0.86 8.26
N GLY A 113 7.21 1.94 9.03
CA GLY A 113 8.30 2.45 9.85
C GLY A 113 9.15 3.51 9.15
N GLN A 114 10.19 3.96 9.85
CA GLN A 114 11.14 4.94 9.36
C GLN A 114 12.42 4.26 8.89
N GLY A 115 12.68 4.29 7.59
CA GLY A 115 13.96 3.89 7.01
C GLY A 115 15.04 4.97 7.16
N ASP A 116 16.31 4.59 7.00
CA ASP A 116 17.44 5.53 7.07
C ASP A 116 17.30 6.64 6.02
N GLY A 117 17.20 7.89 6.48
CA GLY A 117 17.03 9.06 5.62
C GLY A 117 15.64 9.18 4.98
N LEU A 118 14.67 8.36 5.38
CA LEU A 118 13.29 8.38 4.88
C LEU A 118 12.31 8.94 5.91
N THR A 119 11.11 9.27 5.45
CA THR A 119 9.99 9.64 6.31
C THR A 119 9.40 8.42 7.01
N ASP A 120 8.85 8.62 8.21
CA ASP A 120 8.15 7.56 8.94
C ASP A 120 6.82 7.20 8.26
N ARG A 121 6.51 5.89 8.21
CA ARG A 121 5.30 5.35 7.59
C ARG A 121 4.52 4.52 8.61
N VAL A 122 3.50 5.12 9.20
CA VAL A 122 2.64 4.44 10.18
C VAL A 122 1.78 3.39 9.46
N ILE A 123 1.77 2.15 9.97
CA ILE A 123 0.94 1.07 9.43
C ILE A 123 -0.55 1.44 9.45
N GLY A 124 -1.29 1.09 8.39
CA GLY A 124 -2.71 1.38 8.26
C GLY A 124 -3.05 2.77 7.71
N VAL A 125 -2.07 3.68 7.63
CA VAL A 125 -2.29 5.00 7.02
C VAL A 125 -2.31 4.88 5.50
N ALA A 126 -3.35 5.46 4.92
CA ALA A 126 -3.50 5.66 3.48
C ALA A 126 -3.02 7.07 3.10
N ASP A 127 -2.08 7.15 2.16
CA ASP A 127 -1.43 8.39 1.72
C ASP A 127 -1.10 8.32 0.20
N GLY A 128 -0.67 9.44 -0.38
CA GLY A 128 -0.32 9.58 -1.79
C GLY A 128 -1.44 10.14 -2.68
N GLU A 129 -1.09 10.43 -3.93
CA GLU A 129 -1.96 11.11 -4.91
C GLU A 129 -1.88 10.41 -6.28
N GLU A 130 -3.03 10.07 -6.87
CA GLU A 130 -3.09 9.55 -8.25
C GLU A 130 -2.87 10.66 -9.29
N THR A 131 -3.32 11.87 -8.98
CA THR A 131 -3.12 13.07 -9.79
C THR A 131 -2.50 14.17 -8.94
N HIS A 132 -1.49 14.85 -9.48
CA HIS A 132 -0.74 15.87 -8.76
C HIS A 132 -0.74 17.19 -9.55
N GLN A 133 -1.00 18.29 -8.85
CA GLN A 133 -0.91 19.64 -9.40
C GLN A 133 0.41 20.27 -8.95
N LEU A 134 1.27 20.60 -9.91
CA LEU A 134 2.54 21.26 -9.62
C LEU A 134 2.29 22.66 -9.03
N THR A 135 2.87 22.92 -7.87
CA THR A 135 2.83 24.21 -7.18
C THR A 135 4.07 25.06 -7.50
N VAL A 136 4.01 26.35 -7.18
CA VAL A 136 5.18 27.25 -7.36
C VAL A 136 6.37 26.80 -6.51
N ASP A 137 6.13 26.26 -5.31
CA ASP A 137 7.17 25.78 -4.40
C ASP A 137 7.88 24.51 -4.93
N GLU A 138 7.26 23.80 -5.87
CA GLU A 138 7.83 22.62 -6.53
C GLU A 138 8.59 22.97 -7.82
N MET A 139 8.60 24.24 -8.23
CA MET A 139 9.42 24.73 -9.33
C MET A 139 10.76 25.27 -8.84
N PRO A 140 11.89 24.93 -9.48
CA PRO A 140 13.16 25.57 -9.19
C PRO A 140 13.08 27.10 -9.35
N GLU A 141 13.78 27.82 -8.47
CA GLU A 141 13.97 29.26 -8.60
C GLU A 141 14.61 29.56 -9.96
N HIS A 142 13.96 30.43 -10.72
CA HIS A 142 14.42 30.87 -12.02
C HIS A 142 14.04 32.33 -12.24
N ASP A 143 14.83 33.02 -13.05
CA ASP A 143 14.57 34.39 -13.46
C ASP A 143 14.65 34.54 -14.99
N HIS A 144 14.14 35.66 -15.49
CA HIS A 144 14.27 36.04 -16.89
C HIS A 144 14.97 37.40 -16.95
N ALA A 145 16.27 37.37 -17.25
CA ALA A 145 17.05 38.58 -17.47
C ALA A 145 16.77 39.14 -18.87
N TYR A 146 16.23 40.36 -18.95
CA TYR A 146 16.07 41.11 -20.19
C TYR A 146 17.17 42.17 -20.31
N ASP A 147 18.02 42.07 -21.32
CA ASP A 147 18.98 43.12 -21.68
C ASP A 147 18.36 44.04 -22.74
N ILE A 148 17.79 45.16 -22.29
CA ILE A 148 17.27 46.20 -23.19
C ILE A 148 18.43 47.12 -23.57
N ARG A 149 19.17 46.74 -24.63
CA ARG A 149 20.23 47.61 -25.16
C ARG A 149 19.59 48.83 -25.81
N ASN A 150 19.62 49.96 -25.10
CA ASN A 150 19.49 51.28 -25.71
C ASN A 150 20.66 51.45 -26.68
N MET A 151 20.45 51.15 -27.97
CA MET A 151 21.43 51.46 -29.00
C MET A 151 21.47 52.98 -29.14
N ALA A 152 22.46 53.62 -28.52
CA ALA A 152 22.78 55.01 -28.82
C ALA A 152 23.13 55.08 -30.31
N THR A 153 22.24 55.66 -31.11
CA THR A 153 22.50 55.92 -32.52
C THR A 153 23.58 56.98 -32.62
N GLY A 154 24.80 56.55 -32.98
CA GLY A 154 25.72 57.43 -33.69
C GLY A 154 25.01 57.89 -34.96
N ILE A 155 24.88 59.20 -35.11
CA ILE A 155 24.19 59.83 -36.24
C ILE A 155 24.97 59.47 -37.53
N GLY A 156 24.40 58.59 -38.36
CA GLY A 156 24.90 58.35 -39.72
C GLY A 156 24.90 56.90 -40.19
N SER A 157 23.73 56.30 -40.35
CA SER A 157 23.51 55.36 -41.47
C SER A 157 22.01 55.12 -41.67
N SER A 158 21.55 55.35 -42.89
CA SER A 158 20.16 55.19 -43.33
C SER A 158 19.68 53.74 -43.14
N GLY A 159 18.57 53.54 -42.41
CA GLY A 159 17.81 52.28 -42.49
C GLY A 159 17.06 51.82 -41.23
N TYR A 160 17.24 52.43 -40.07
CA TYR A 160 16.54 52.02 -38.84
C TYR A 160 15.82 53.20 -38.20
N GLU A 161 14.48 53.20 -38.26
CA GLU A 161 13.64 54.15 -37.52
C GLU A 161 13.64 53.75 -36.04
N VAL A 162 14.58 54.29 -35.25
CA VAL A 162 14.44 54.32 -33.80
C VAL A 162 13.37 55.36 -33.51
N HIS A 163 12.21 54.96 -32.98
CA HIS A 163 11.25 55.89 -32.38
C HIS A 163 11.80 56.28 -30.99
N PRO A 164 12.51 57.42 -30.84
CA PRO A 164 13.09 57.78 -29.57
C PRO A 164 11.93 58.23 -28.68
N LYS A 165 11.72 57.56 -27.55
CA LYS A 165 10.73 58.03 -26.59
C LYS A 165 11.16 59.40 -26.03
N PRO A 166 10.22 60.34 -25.80
CA PRO A 166 10.55 61.65 -25.24
C PRO A 166 11.18 61.53 -23.84
N ALA A 167 12.13 62.41 -23.53
CA ALA A 167 12.89 62.39 -22.27
C ALA A 167 11.97 62.68 -21.08
N ASN A 168 11.53 61.62 -20.38
CA ASN A 168 10.61 61.55 -19.20
C ASN A 168 9.50 60.48 -19.33
N THR A 169 9.57 59.58 -20.30
CA THR A 169 8.67 58.41 -20.37
C THR A 169 9.21 57.24 -19.57
N GLU A 170 8.30 56.48 -18.95
CA GLU A 170 8.62 55.23 -18.24
C GLU A 170 9.48 54.29 -19.10
N PRO A 171 10.45 53.56 -18.50
CA PRO A 171 11.26 52.58 -19.22
C PRO A 171 10.38 51.57 -19.95
N ASP A 172 10.81 51.09 -21.13
CA ASP A 172 10.12 49.97 -21.77
C ASP A 172 10.18 48.74 -20.86
N SER A 173 9.03 48.32 -20.36
CA SER A 173 8.90 47.10 -19.55
C SER A 173 8.49 45.93 -20.43
N ALA A 174 9.37 44.95 -20.59
CA ALA A 174 9.01 43.62 -21.08
C ALA A 174 8.80 42.71 -19.86
N GLN A 175 7.60 42.13 -19.72
CA GLN A 175 7.30 41.17 -18.67
C GLN A 175 7.00 39.82 -19.33
N SER A 176 7.62 38.75 -18.83
CA SER A 176 7.10 37.40 -19.07
C SER A 176 5.73 37.29 -18.41
N ARG A 177 4.80 36.60 -19.08
CA ARG A 177 3.49 36.27 -18.52
C ARG A 177 3.54 34.88 -17.91
N MET A 178 2.68 34.63 -16.93
CA MET A 178 2.45 33.28 -16.42
C MET A 178 1.86 32.40 -17.53
N THR A 179 2.32 31.15 -17.60
CA THR A 179 1.86 30.11 -18.53
C THR A 179 1.82 28.77 -17.80
N GLY A 180 1.06 27.79 -18.29
CA GLY A 180 1.02 26.43 -17.72
C GLY A 180 -0.36 25.97 -17.22
N GLY A 181 -1.28 26.91 -16.92
CA GLY A 181 -2.69 26.62 -16.66
C GLY A 181 -2.99 25.79 -15.40
N ASP A 182 -1.98 25.49 -14.58
CA ASP A 182 -2.05 24.78 -13.30
C ASP A 182 -2.95 23.54 -13.34
N GLN A 183 -2.91 22.76 -14.42
CA GLN A 183 -3.71 21.53 -14.52
C GLN A 183 -2.96 20.35 -13.89
N PRO A 184 -3.65 19.50 -13.11
CA PRO A 184 -3.02 18.32 -12.55
C PRO A 184 -2.65 17.32 -13.64
N HIS A 185 -1.56 16.59 -13.42
CA HIS A 185 -1.12 15.50 -14.29
C HIS A 185 -1.26 14.16 -13.59
N ASN A 186 -1.31 13.08 -14.39
CA ASN A 186 -1.23 11.73 -13.86
C ASN A 186 0.11 11.54 -13.12
N ASN A 187 0.06 11.01 -11.91
CA ASN A 187 1.22 10.67 -11.10
C ASN A 187 1.40 9.14 -10.95
N MET A 188 0.52 8.35 -11.57
CA MET A 188 0.59 6.90 -11.53
C MET A 188 1.65 6.37 -12.48
N GLN A 189 2.57 5.56 -11.94
CA GLN A 189 3.48 4.73 -12.73
C GLN A 189 2.70 3.74 -13.61
N PRO A 190 3.29 3.19 -14.70
CA PRO A 190 2.67 2.07 -15.40
C PRO A 190 2.40 0.88 -14.46
N PHE A 191 1.17 0.38 -14.43
CA PHE A 191 0.76 -0.72 -13.54
C PHE A 191 -0.09 -1.77 -14.25
N LEU A 192 -0.10 -2.98 -13.69
CA LEU A 192 -1.05 -4.04 -14.02
C LEU A 192 -1.87 -4.34 -12.76
N VAL A 193 -3.20 -4.35 -12.90
CA VAL A 193 -4.10 -4.53 -11.76
C VAL A 193 -4.25 -6.00 -11.42
N VAL A 194 -3.98 -6.34 -10.16
CA VAL A 194 -4.29 -7.62 -9.52
C VAL A 194 -5.03 -7.35 -8.22
N ASN A 195 -5.74 -8.35 -7.71
CA ASN A 195 -6.37 -8.24 -6.39
C ASN A 195 -5.33 -8.37 -5.28
N TYR A 196 -5.67 -7.86 -4.10
CA TYR A 196 -5.00 -8.22 -2.85
C TYR A 196 -5.94 -9.06 -2.01
N ILE A 197 -5.43 -10.17 -1.46
CA ILE A 197 -6.15 -11.04 -0.53
C ILE A 197 -5.43 -11.10 0.80
N ILE A 198 -6.18 -11.27 1.88
CA ILE A 198 -5.68 -11.41 3.24
C ILE A 198 -6.07 -12.77 3.81
N LYS A 199 -5.12 -13.44 4.48
CA LYS A 199 -5.42 -14.68 5.22
C LYS A 199 -6.30 -14.34 6.42
N VAL A 200 -7.46 -14.98 6.52
CA VAL A 200 -8.42 -14.83 7.62
C VAL A 200 -8.47 -16.05 8.53
#